data_AF-A0A972NGL9-F1
#
_entry.id   AF-A0A972NGL9-F1
#
_cell.length_a   1.000
_cell.length_b   1.000
_cell.length_c   1.000
_cell.angle_alpha   90.00
_cell.angle_beta   90.00
_cell.angle_gamma   90.00
#
_symmetry.space_group_name_H-M   'P 1'
#
loop_
_entity.id
_entity.type
_entity.pdbx_description
1 polymer ?
#
loop_
_entity_poly.entity_id
_entity_poly.type
_entity_poly.pdbx_seq_one_letter_code
_entity_poly.pdbx_strand_id
1 'polypeptide(L)'
;MRLGFSLVEALVALLVLLVAALALAEGLLFAQLALDRNALTVCLQNAASSAVELKRANPDAPNELSFSCGRFTVRVYFEQAPASGECGPLVAVAVYRGSAFRLEDWACAP
;
A
#
# COMPACT_ATOMS: atom_id res chain seq x y z
N MET A 1 -59.19 -4.86 -7.51
CA MET A 1 -58.14 -5.03 -6.47
C MET A 1 -57.17 -3.87 -6.59
N ARG A 2 -57.26 -2.86 -5.72
CA ARG A 2 -56.26 -1.78 -5.64
C ARG A 2 -55.44 -2.04 -4.39
N LEU A 3 -54.24 -2.59 -4.57
CA LEU A 3 -53.19 -2.61 -3.55
C LEU A 3 -52.67 -1.17 -3.45
N GLY A 4 -53.30 -0.36 -2.59
CA GLY A 4 -52.82 0.97 -2.27
C GLY A 4 -51.84 0.87 -1.11
N PHE A 5 -50.57 1.17 -1.36
CA PHE A 5 -49.55 1.28 -0.32
C PHE A 5 -50.02 2.29 0.72
N SER A 6 -50.11 1.90 1.99
CA SER A 6 -50.44 2.87 3.04
C SER A 6 -49.26 3.80 3.25
N LEU A 7 -49.52 5.05 3.67
CA LEU A 7 -48.47 6.04 3.95
C LEU A 7 -47.47 5.53 5.00
N VAL A 8 -47.94 4.67 5.92
CA VAL A 8 -47.11 4.01 6.93
C VAL A 8 -46.19 2.97 6.32
N GLU A 9 -46.68 2.11 5.43
CA GLU A 9 -45.82 1.13 4.72
C GLU A 9 -44.77 1.81 3.86
N ALA A 10 -45.10 2.93 3.21
CA ALA A 10 -44.15 3.71 2.43
C ALA A 10 -43.02 4.26 3.33
N LEU A 11 -43.37 4.74 4.52
CA LEU A 11 -42.40 5.22 5.51
C LEU A 11 -41.50 4.10 6.04
N VAL A 12 -42.08 2.94 6.33
CA VAL A 12 -41.33 1.75 6.80
C VAL A 12 -40.39 1.24 5.70
N ALA A 13 -40.86 1.14 4.45
CA ALA A 13 -40.03 0.73 3.32
C ALA A 13 -38.85 1.70 3.12
N LEU A 14 -39.09 3.01 3.24
CA LEU A 14 -38.04 4.03 3.14
C LEU A 14 -37.01 3.89 4.27
N LEU A 15 -37.46 3.62 5.49
CA LEU A 15 -36.60 3.38 6.64
C LEU A 15 -35.72 2.14 6.44
N VAL A 16 -36.30 1.04 5.97
CA VAL A 16 -35.58 -0.21 5.68
C VAL A 16 -34.53 0.02 4.59
N LEU A 17 -34.85 0.75 3.52
CA LEU A 17 -33.90 1.09 2.47
C LEU A 17 -32.75 1.96 2.98
N LEU A 18 -33.03 2.93 3.86
CA LEU A 18 -32.00 3.77 4.48
C LEU A 18 -31.02 2.95 5.33
N VAL A 19 -31.54 2.06 6.18
CA VAL A 19 -30.72 1.18 7.02
C VAL A 19 -29.89 0.23 6.15
N ALA A 20 -30.48 -0.35 5.11
CA ALA A 20 -29.78 -1.22 4.17
C ALA A 20 -28.67 -0.47 3.42
N ALA A 21 -28.91 0.77 2.98
CA ALA A 21 -27.93 1.59 2.30
C ALA A 21 -26.73 1.94 3.19
N LEU A 22 -26.98 2.28 4.46
CA LEU A 22 -25.93 2.55 5.46
C LEU A 22 -25.06 1.30 5.69
N ALA A 23 -25.68 0.13 5.88
CA ALA A 23 -24.96 -1.11 6.08
C ALA A 23 -24.07 -1.49 4.88
N LEU A 24 -24.55 -1.27 3.65
CA LEU A 24 -23.76 -1.50 2.44
C LEU A 24 -22.61 -0.50 2.29
N ALA A 25 -22.81 0.76 2.65
CA ALA A 25 -21.78 1.78 2.59
C ALA A 25 -20.60 1.47 3.52
N GLU A 26 -20.87 1.01 4.75
CA GLU A 26 -19.84 0.58 5.69
C GLU A 26 -19.04 -0.60 5.13
N GLY A 27 -19.73 -1.64 4.63
CA GLY A 27 -19.08 -2.81 4.04
C GLY A 27 -18.16 -2.46 2.87
N LEU A 28 -18.59 -1.52 2.01
CA LEU A 28 -17.78 -1.04 0.89
C LEU A 28 -16.51 -0.31 1.38
N LEU A 29 -16.64 0.50 2.43
CA LEU A 29 -15.52 1.25 3.00
C LEU A 29 -14.45 0.31 3.58
N PHE A 30 -14.88 -0.71 4.34
CA PHE A 30 -13.96 -1.72 4.90
C PHE A 30 -13.25 -2.53 3.80
N ALA A 31 -13.97 -2.91 2.74
CA ALA A 31 -13.38 -3.61 1.61
C ALA A 31 -12.32 -2.75 0.89
N GLN A 32 -12.58 -1.46 0.68
CA GLN A 32 -11.61 -0.53 0.10
C GLN A 32 -10.37 -0.36 0.98
N LEU A 33 -10.55 -0.21 2.29
CA LEU A 33 -9.45 -0.13 3.25
C LEU A 33 -8.57 -1.39 3.22
N ALA A 34 -9.17 -2.57 3.10
CA ALA A 34 -8.42 -3.82 2.98
C ALA A 34 -7.63 -3.91 1.67
N LEU A 35 -8.25 -3.54 0.54
CA LEU A 35 -7.55 -3.47 -0.76
C LEU A 35 -6.37 -2.50 -0.70
N ASP A 36 -6.57 -1.34 -0.09
CA ASP A 36 -5.55 -0.30 0.00
C ASP A 36 -4.35 -0.71 0.84
N ARG A 37 -4.56 -1.44 1.94
CA ARG A 37 -3.48 -2.01 2.73
C ARG A 37 -2.66 -3.03 1.95
N ASN A 38 -3.33 -3.90 1.19
CA ASN A 38 -2.65 -4.88 0.36
C ASN A 38 -1.85 -4.20 -0.76
N ALA A 39 -2.47 -3.24 -1.46
CA ALA A 39 -1.81 -2.47 -2.51
C ALA A 39 -0.61 -1.67 -1.98
N LEU A 40 -0.72 -1.07 -0.79
CA LEU A 40 0.39 -0.38 -0.13
C LEU A 40 1.52 -1.37 0.21
N THR A 41 1.19 -2.52 0.79
CA THR A 41 2.20 -3.54 1.16
C THR A 41 2.97 -4.02 -0.07
N VAL A 42 2.26 -4.33 -1.16
CA VAL A 42 2.89 -4.73 -2.43
C VAL A 42 3.75 -3.60 -2.99
N CYS A 43 3.29 -2.35 -2.92
CA CYS A 43 4.07 -1.20 -3.37
C CYS A 43 5.36 -1.02 -2.55
N LEU A 44 5.29 -1.13 -1.22
CA LEU A 44 6.46 -1.05 -0.34
C LEU A 44 7.49 -2.15 -0.68
N GLN A 45 7.02 -3.39 -0.88
CA GLN A 45 7.87 -4.51 -1.26
C GLN A 45 8.53 -4.30 -2.62
N ASN A 46 7.76 -3.90 -3.63
CA ASN A 46 8.26 -3.69 -4.98
C ASN A 46 9.23 -2.51 -5.04
N ALA A 47 8.97 -1.43 -4.30
CA ALA A 47 9.87 -0.28 -4.18
C ALA A 47 11.19 -0.66 -3.51
N ALA A 48 11.15 -1.40 -2.39
CA ALA A 48 12.36 -1.88 -1.73
C ALA A 48 13.20 -2.80 -2.64
N SER A 49 12.55 -3.76 -3.30
CA SER A 49 13.20 -4.67 -4.25
C SER A 49 13.83 -3.91 -5.42
N SER A 50 13.08 -2.99 -6.05
CA SER A 50 13.60 -2.17 -7.16
C SER A 50 14.78 -1.29 -6.74
N ALA A 51 14.75 -0.77 -5.51
CA ALA A 51 15.86 -0.01 -4.96
C ALA A 51 17.11 -0.88 -4.78
N VAL A 52 16.98 -2.08 -4.20
CA VAL A 52 18.08 -3.04 -4.05
C VAL A 52 18.70 -3.37 -5.40
N GLU A 53 17.88 -3.70 -6.40
CA GLU A 53 18.36 -3.99 -7.75
C GLU A 53 19.06 -2.78 -8.39
N LEU A 54 18.53 -1.57 -8.21
CA LEU A 54 19.16 -0.35 -8.71
C LEU A 54 20.52 -0.11 -8.06
N LYS A 55 20.63 -0.30 -6.75
CA LYS A 55 21.87 -0.11 -5.98
C LYS A 55 22.92 -1.18 -6.29
N ARG A 56 22.47 -2.41 -6.58
CA ARG A 56 23.33 -3.50 -7.05
C ARG A 56 23.86 -3.22 -8.47
N ALA A 57 23.01 -2.71 -9.36
CA ALA A 57 23.42 -2.37 -10.74
C ALA A 57 24.24 -1.06 -10.82
N ASN A 58 23.97 -0.12 -9.92
CA ASN A 58 24.66 1.16 -9.83
C ASN A 58 24.96 1.51 -8.36
N PRO A 59 26.18 1.22 -7.87
CA PRO A 59 26.56 1.45 -6.47
C PRO A 59 26.52 2.93 -6.08
N ASP A 60 26.74 3.80 -7.05
CA ASP A 60 26.74 5.25 -6.89
C ASP A 60 25.33 5.84 -6.89
N ALA A 61 24.29 5.02 -7.06
CA ALA A 61 22.90 5.45 -6.94
C ALA A 61 22.68 6.13 -5.57
N PRO A 62 21.83 7.17 -5.50
CA PRO A 62 21.59 7.88 -4.25
C PRO A 62 21.07 6.95 -3.15
N ASN A 63 21.45 7.23 -1.91
CA ASN A 63 21.04 6.43 -0.75
C ASN A 63 19.55 6.63 -0.37
N GLU A 64 18.87 7.57 -1.02
CA GLU A 64 17.43 7.78 -0.92
C GLU A 64 16.83 7.84 -2.33
N LEU A 65 15.73 7.12 -2.52
CA LEU A 65 15.00 7.00 -3.77
C LEU A 65 13.51 7.18 -3.49
N SER A 66 12.76 7.66 -4.47
CA SER A 66 11.30 7.77 -4.38
C SER A 66 10.66 6.99 -5.51
N PHE A 67 9.75 6.08 -5.16
CA PHE A 67 9.02 5.25 -6.11
C PHE A 67 7.52 5.54 -6.00
N SER A 68 6.86 5.65 -7.13
CA SER A 68 5.41 5.82 -7.19
C SER A 68 4.76 4.52 -7.67
N CYS A 69 3.88 3.92 -6.85
CA CYS A 69 3.01 2.83 -7.29
C CYS A 69 1.55 3.23 -7.13
N GLY A 70 0.89 3.49 -8.26
CA GLY A 70 -0.46 4.03 -8.28
C GLY A 70 -0.53 5.38 -7.57
N ARG A 71 -1.33 5.46 -6.50
CA ARG A 71 -1.51 6.67 -5.68
C ARG A 71 -0.55 6.77 -4.49
N PHE A 72 0.33 5.80 -4.29
CA PHE A 72 1.28 5.78 -3.19
C PHE A 72 2.66 6.20 -3.69
N THR A 73 3.23 7.25 -3.07
CA THR A 73 4.62 7.66 -3.30
C THR A 73 5.46 7.24 -2.10
N VAL A 74 6.18 6.14 -2.25
CA VAL A 74 7.01 5.51 -1.24
C VAL A 74 8.43 6.08 -1.34
N ARG A 75 9.04 6.38 -0.19
CA ARG A 75 10.47 6.69 -0.13
C ARG A 75 11.23 5.46 0.31
N VAL A 76 12.37 5.20 -0.31
CA VAL A 76 13.25 4.08 0.04
C VAL A 76 14.59 4.67 0.42
N TYR A 77 15.15 4.25 1.54
CA TYR A 77 16.52 4.58 1.92
C TYR A 77 17.31 3.32 2.25
N PHE A 78 18.63 3.40 2.11
CA PHE A 78 19.52 2.30 2.47
C PHE A 78 20.09 2.51 3.87
N GLU A 79 19.80 1.58 4.79
CA GLU A 79 20.37 1.59 6.14
C GLU A 79 21.82 1.11 6.12
N GLN A 80 22.10 0.12 5.27
CA GLN A 80 23.41 -0.50 5.13
C GLN A 80 23.66 -0.77 3.64
N ALA A 81 24.88 -0.47 3.21
CA ALA A 81 25.39 -0.83 1.90
C ALA A 81 26.79 -1.43 2.07
N PRO A 82 27.17 -2.43 1.25
CA PRO A 82 28.50 -3.02 1.30
C PRO A 82 29.59 -1.97 1.00
N ALA A 83 30.74 -2.12 1.66
CA ALA A 83 31.92 -1.31 1.36
C ALA A 83 32.46 -1.64 -0.04
N SER A 84 33.07 -0.66 -0.73
CA SER A 84 33.63 -0.83 -2.08
C SER A 84 34.57 -2.03 -2.16
N GLY A 85 34.39 -2.91 -3.16
CA GLY A 85 35.18 -4.13 -3.32
C GLY A 85 34.85 -5.28 -2.37
N GLU A 86 33.84 -5.15 -1.48
CA GLU A 86 33.41 -6.21 -0.57
C GLU A 86 31.97 -6.64 -0.85
N CYS A 87 31.68 -7.92 -0.58
CA CYS A 87 30.32 -8.44 -0.55
C CYS A 87 29.76 -8.37 0.87
N GLY A 88 28.63 -7.70 1.04
CA GLY A 88 28.04 -7.49 2.35
C GLY A 88 26.52 -7.29 2.29
N PRO A 89 25.90 -7.10 3.46
CA PRO A 89 24.46 -6.88 3.55
C PRO A 89 24.10 -5.52 2.94
N LEU A 90 23.09 -5.56 2.06
CA LEU A 90 22.42 -4.40 1.50
C LEU A 90 21.00 -4.36 2.06
N VAL A 91 20.73 -3.31 2.84
CA VAL A 91 19.46 -3.16 3.55
C VAL A 91 18.73 -1.95 3.01
N ALA A 92 17.59 -2.18 2.36
CA ALA A 92 16.70 -1.14 1.87
C ALA A 92 15.44 -1.07 2.73
N VAL A 93 15.01 0.14 3.09
CA VAL A 93 13.80 0.39 3.87
C VAL A 93 12.88 1.30 3.09
N ALA A 94 11.76 0.76 2.65
CA ALA A 94 10.67 1.49 2.02
C ALA A 94 9.72 2.04 3.10
N VAL A 95 9.37 3.32 3.05
CA VAL A 95 8.53 4.01 4.03
C VAL A 95 7.43 4.82 3.36
N TYR A 96 6.23 4.73 3.92
CA TYR A 96 5.08 5.53 3.55
C TYR A 96 4.15 5.76 4.76
N ARG A 97 3.97 7.04 5.15
CA ARG A 97 3.01 7.48 6.19
C ARG A 97 2.93 6.57 7.43
N GLY A 98 4.07 6.24 8.01
CA GLY A 98 4.17 5.42 9.23
C GLY A 98 4.15 3.90 9.00
N SER A 99 3.96 3.43 7.77
CA SER A 99 4.24 2.04 7.38
C SER A 99 5.65 1.95 6.80
N ALA A 100 6.35 0.87 7.12
CA ALA A 100 7.67 0.59 6.59
C ALA A 100 7.80 -0.88 6.19
N PHE A 101 8.60 -1.15 5.17
CA PHE A 101 9.02 -2.48 4.77
C PHE A 101 10.54 -2.51 4.61
N ARG A 102 11.19 -3.42 5.33
CA ARG A 102 12.64 -3.63 5.30
C ARG A 102 12.94 -4.86 4.47
N LEU A 103 13.80 -4.70 3.47
CA LEU A 103 14.33 -5.77 2.66
C LEU A 103 15.84 -5.83 2.88
N GLU A 104 16.33 -7.02 3.19
CA GLU A 104 17.74 -7.31 3.34
C GLU A 104 18.14 -8.32 2.28
N ASP A 105 19.20 -7.99 1.53
CA ASP A 105 19.79 -8.85 0.52
C ASP A 105 21.32 -8.75 0.62
N TRP A 106 22.03 -9.60 -0.12
CA TRP A 106 23.49 -9.58 -0.20
C TRP A 106 23.94 -8.98 -1.52
N ALA A 107 24.80 -7.97 -1.50
CA ALA A 107 25.35 -7.37 -2.71
C ALA A 107 26.87 -7.21 -2.61
N CYS A 108 27.54 -7.30 -3.75
CA CYS A 108 28.96 -6.99 -3.85
C CYS A 108 29.09 -5.59 -4.44
N ALA A 109 29.78 -4.71 -3.73
CA ALA A 109 30.19 -3.45 -4.35
C ALA A 109 31.30 -3.76 -5.37
N PRO A 110 31.28 -3.15 -6.56
CA PRO A 110 32.32 -3.34 -7.56
C PRO A 110 33.67 -2.78 -7.10
#